data_AF-A0A6P0IPE5-F1
#
_entry.id   AF-A0A6P0IPE5-F1
#
_cell.length_a   1.000
_cell.length_b   1.000
_cell.length_c   1.000
_cell.angle_alpha   90.00
_cell.angle_beta   90.00
_cell.angle_gamma   90.00
#
_symmetry.space_group_name_H-M   'P 1'
#
loop_
_entity.id
_entity.type
_entity.pdbx_description
1 polymer ?
#
loop_
_entity_poly.entity_id
_entity_poly.type
_entity_poly.pdbx_seq_one_letter_code
_entity_poly.pdbx_strand_id
1 'polypeptide(L)'
;ETFWQRNYQTNNNYRFVQMCVQRILGRQVYNDREKLAWSIVLATKGLKNFIDALLDSDEYLENFGDDTVPYQRRRIIPQRTQGDLPFARMPRYGEDYRTQLQQLGYFKYQPIGFKTYYPPASVRFVAGVLTKAGAVVLLGGTIAIALSAWGIISL
;
A
#
# COMPACT_ATOMS: atom_id res chain seq x y z
N GLU A 1 3.26 24.00 7.56
CA GLU A 1 3.18 23.82 6.09
C GLU A 1 3.02 22.36 5.65
N THR A 2 3.91 21.44 6.07
CA THR A 2 3.91 20.04 5.63
C THR A 2 2.58 19.31 5.85
N PHE A 3 1.89 19.57 6.96
CA PHE A 3 0.60 18.97 7.25
C PHE A 3 -0.48 19.39 6.23
N TRP A 4 -0.51 20.67 5.86
CA TRP A 4 -1.46 21.22 4.89
C TRP A 4 -1.26 20.60 3.50
N GLN A 5 -0.02 20.59 3.00
CA GLN A 5 0.27 20.02 1.68
C GLN A 5 -0.07 18.53 1.61
N ARG A 6 0.31 17.77 2.65
CA ARG A 6 0.16 16.31 2.63
C ARG A 6 -1.22 15.81 2.99
N ASN A 7 -2.02 16.55 3.77
CA ASN A 7 -3.31 16.05 4.26
C ASN A 7 -4.47 16.94 3.81
N TYR A 8 -4.33 18.27 3.86
CA TYR A 8 -5.44 19.15 3.48
C TYR A 8 -5.64 19.16 1.96
N GLN A 9 -4.57 19.40 1.19
CA GLN A 9 -4.69 19.50 -0.27
C GLN A 9 -5.11 18.19 -0.97
N THR A 10 -4.90 17.05 -0.32
CA THR A 10 -5.20 15.72 -0.89
C THR A 10 -6.56 15.18 -0.48
N ASN A 11 -7.38 15.95 0.23
CA ASN A 11 -8.68 15.52 0.74
C ASN A 11 -9.73 16.61 0.55
N ASN A 12 -10.99 16.19 0.46
CA ASN A 12 -12.11 17.11 0.59
C ASN A 12 -12.30 17.57 2.06
N ASN A 13 -13.08 18.64 2.24
CA ASN A 13 -13.33 19.22 3.58
C ASN A 13 -13.92 18.20 4.55
N TYR A 14 -14.84 17.34 4.11
CA TYR A 14 -15.53 16.37 4.95
C TYR A 14 -14.58 15.32 5.53
N ARG A 15 -13.72 14.75 4.68
CA ARG A 15 -12.74 13.73 5.07
C ARG A 15 -11.61 14.34 5.89
N PHE A 16 -11.18 15.55 5.54
CA PHE A 16 -10.16 16.26 6.31
C PHE A 16 -10.63 16.55 7.74
N VAL A 17 -11.85 17.08 7.90
CA VAL A 17 -12.49 17.29 9.20
C VAL A 17 -12.54 15.99 10.01
N GLN A 18 -12.98 14.89 9.39
CA GLN A 18 -13.03 13.59 10.06
C GLN A 18 -11.64 13.17 10.57
N MET A 19 -10.60 13.39 9.78
CA MET A 19 -9.22 13.10 10.17
C MET A 19 -8.75 13.97 11.34
N CYS A 20 -9.09 15.26 11.33
CA CYS A 20 -8.79 16.19 12.41
C CYS A 20 -9.50 15.81 13.72
N VAL A 21 -10.79 15.49 13.68
CA VAL A 21 -11.53 15.02 14.87
C VAL A 21 -10.90 13.76 15.45
N GLN A 22 -10.54 12.78 14.61
CA GLN A 22 -9.91 11.55 15.07
C GLN A 22 -8.54 11.76 15.73
N ARG A 23 -7.74 12.69 15.21
CA ARG A 23 -6.35 12.89 15.67
C ARG A 23 -6.21 13.93 16.77
N ILE A 24 -7.07 14.95 16.80
CA ILE A 24 -7.03 16.04 17.78
C ILE A 24 -7.91 15.69 18.98
N LEU A 25 -9.16 15.27 18.77
CA LEU A 25 -10.09 14.92 19.85
C LEU A 25 -9.98 13.44 20.27
N GLY A 26 -9.19 12.63 19.54
CA GLY A 26 -8.94 11.24 19.90
C GLY A 26 -10.18 10.34 19.84
N ARG A 27 -11.23 10.71 19.09
CA ARG A 27 -12.47 9.92 18.97
C ARG A 27 -13.00 9.84 17.53
N GLN A 28 -13.93 8.93 17.28
CA GLN A 28 -14.67 8.95 16.02
C GLN A 28 -15.69 10.10 16.00
N VAL A 29 -16.04 10.53 14.79
CA VAL A 29 -17.19 11.43 14.59
C VAL A 29 -18.47 10.70 14.99
N TYR A 30 -19.39 11.39 15.65
CA TYR A 30 -20.65 10.84 16.11
C TYR A 30 -21.57 10.47 14.95
N ASN A 31 -21.61 11.31 13.92
CA ASN A 31 -22.45 11.10 12.74
C ASN A 31 -21.97 11.96 11.55
N ASP A 32 -22.65 11.81 10.42
CA ASP A 32 -22.35 12.61 9.22
C ASP A 32 -22.65 14.09 9.40
N ARG A 33 -23.62 14.46 10.25
CA ARG A 33 -23.96 15.86 10.52
C ARG A 33 -22.82 16.61 11.22
N GLU A 34 -22.09 15.96 12.12
CA GLU A 34 -20.90 16.54 12.75
C GLU A 34 -19.82 16.85 11.72
N LYS A 35 -19.57 15.92 10.77
CA LYS A 35 -18.64 16.18 9.66
C LYS A 35 -19.08 17.38 8.82
N LEU A 36 -20.36 17.49 8.52
CA LEU A 36 -20.91 18.61 7.76
C LEU A 36 -20.75 19.94 8.52
N ALA A 37 -21.13 19.98 9.80
CA ALA A 37 -21.03 21.19 10.62
C ALA A 37 -19.59 21.74 10.68
N TRP A 38 -18.64 20.87 10.99
CA TRP A 38 -17.22 21.26 11.04
C TRP A 38 -16.66 21.60 9.66
N SER A 39 -17.14 20.97 8.58
CA SER A 39 -16.71 21.32 7.22
C SER A 39 -17.12 22.75 6.82
N ILE A 40 -18.25 23.24 7.34
CA ILE A 40 -18.69 24.62 7.14
C ILE A 40 -17.78 25.58 7.91
N VAL A 41 -17.42 25.26 9.16
CA VAL A 41 -16.46 26.06 9.94
C VAL A 41 -15.12 26.16 9.22
N LEU A 42 -14.62 25.03 8.69
CA LEU A 42 -13.38 24.99 7.91
C LEU A 42 -13.46 25.84 6.63
N ALA A 43 -14.58 25.74 5.90
CA ALA A 43 -14.77 26.50 4.66
C ALA A 43 -14.93 28.01 4.90
N THR A 44 -15.57 28.41 5.99
CA THR A 44 -15.90 29.81 6.27
C THR A 44 -14.79 30.54 7.02
N LYS A 45 -14.14 29.89 7.98
CA LYS A 45 -13.10 30.51 8.83
C LYS A 45 -11.68 30.17 8.39
N GLY A 46 -11.50 29.19 7.50
CA GLY A 46 -10.20 28.71 7.05
C GLY A 46 -9.54 27.74 8.04
N LEU A 47 -8.41 27.17 7.62
CA LEU A 47 -7.75 26.07 8.33
C LEU A 47 -7.30 26.45 9.74
N LYS A 48 -6.63 27.60 9.91
CA LYS A 48 -6.08 28.00 11.22
C LYS A 48 -7.19 28.10 12.27
N ASN A 49 -8.21 28.90 11.98
CA ASN A 49 -9.33 29.13 12.89
C ASN A 49 -10.17 27.87 13.16
N PHE A 50 -10.21 26.93 12.21
CA PHE A 50 -10.83 25.62 12.43
C PHE A 50 -10.05 24.77 13.44
N ILE A 51 -8.72 24.75 13.35
CA ILE A 51 -7.88 24.04 14.31
C ILE A 51 -7.96 24.70 15.69
N ASP A 52 -7.87 26.03 15.74
CA ASP A 52 -8.03 26.79 16.98
C ASP A 52 -9.38 26.46 17.64
N ALA A 53 -10.48 26.45 16.87
CA ALA A 53 -11.81 26.08 17.38
C ALA A 53 -11.94 24.63 17.88
N LEU A 54 -11.10 23.69 17.41
CA LEU A 54 -11.08 22.32 17.93
C LEU A 54 -10.27 22.24 19.23
N LEU A 55 -9.16 22.96 19.33
CA LEU A 55 -8.29 22.99 20.52
C LEU A 55 -8.95 23.78 21.66
N ASP A 56 -9.65 24.86 21.35
CA ASP A 56 -10.38 25.70 22.31
C ASP A 56 -11.73 25.08 22.75
N SER A 57 -12.04 23.85 22.30
CA SER A 57 -13.27 23.18 22.69
C SER A 57 -13.18 22.63 24.11
N ASP A 58 -14.28 22.73 24.88
CA ASP A 58 -14.36 22.15 26.23
C ASP A 58 -13.99 20.66 26.22
N GLU A 59 -14.38 19.93 25.16
CA GLU A 59 -14.00 18.53 24.99
C GLU A 59 -12.48 18.32 24.92
N TYR A 60 -11.73 19.19 24.25
CA TYR A 60 -10.27 19.06 24.20
C TYR A 60 -9.65 19.37 25.57
N LEU A 61 -10.07 20.48 26.18
CA LEU A 61 -9.55 20.96 27.47
C LEU A 61 -9.81 19.97 28.61
N GLU A 62 -11.03 19.40 28.69
CA GLU A 62 -11.39 18.43 29.73
C GLU A 62 -10.63 17.10 29.60
N ASN A 63 -10.20 16.71 28.40
CA ASN A 63 -9.59 15.40 28.16
C ASN A 63 -8.06 15.42 28.09
N PHE A 64 -7.48 16.49 27.55
CA PHE A 64 -6.03 16.60 27.35
C PHE A 64 -5.44 17.81 28.08
N GLY A 65 -6.17 18.92 28.16
CA GLY A 65 -5.64 20.19 28.65
C GLY A 65 -4.48 20.68 27.79
N ASP A 66 -3.59 21.47 28.40
CA ASP A 66 -2.46 22.10 27.68
C ASP A 66 -1.18 21.25 27.67
N ASP A 67 -1.04 20.33 28.64
CA ASP A 67 0.21 19.60 28.88
C ASP A 67 0.21 18.15 28.36
N THR A 68 -0.93 17.67 27.81
CA THR A 68 -1.05 16.28 27.36
C THR A 68 -1.15 16.18 25.84
N VAL A 69 -0.31 15.33 25.24
CA VAL A 69 -0.39 15.02 23.81
C VAL A 69 -1.65 14.19 23.54
N PRO A 70 -2.48 14.54 22.53
CA PRO A 70 -3.68 13.79 22.19
C PRO A 70 -3.42 12.33 21.84
N TYR A 71 -4.32 11.45 22.30
CA TYR A 71 -4.29 10.01 22.01
C TYR A 71 -5.70 9.48 21.75
N GLN A 72 -5.79 8.29 21.13
CA GLN A 72 -7.08 7.66 20.86
C GLN A 72 -7.75 7.20 22.16
N ARG A 73 -8.86 7.86 22.51
CA ARG A 73 -9.65 7.59 23.70
C ARG A 73 -10.45 6.30 23.55
N ARG A 74 -10.60 5.57 24.66
CA ARG A 74 -11.51 4.41 24.81
C ARG A 74 -11.36 3.30 23.74
N ARG A 75 -10.13 3.03 23.27
CA ARG A 75 -9.89 2.01 22.23
C ARG A 75 -10.13 0.57 22.70
N ILE A 76 -9.72 0.23 23.92
CA ILE A 76 -9.82 -1.13 24.48
C ILE A 76 -10.79 -1.08 25.65
N ILE A 77 -11.81 -1.93 25.60
CA ILE A 77 -12.78 -2.11 26.69
C ILE A 77 -12.25 -3.25 27.59
N PRO A 78 -12.26 -3.12 28.93
CA PRO A 78 -11.69 -4.13 29.82
C PRO A 78 -12.22 -5.56 29.61
N GLN A 79 -13.48 -5.71 29.23
CA GLN A 79 -14.13 -6.99 28.99
C GLN A 79 -13.83 -7.63 27.61
N ARG A 80 -13.10 -6.95 26.71
CA ARG A 80 -12.81 -7.45 25.36
C ARG A 80 -11.33 -7.71 25.15
N THR A 81 -11.01 -8.85 24.53
CA THR A 81 -9.65 -9.22 24.10
C THR A 81 -9.14 -8.36 22.95
N GLN A 82 -10.04 -7.85 22.10
CA GLN A 82 -9.70 -6.98 20.98
C GLN A 82 -10.42 -5.64 21.10
N GLY A 83 -9.64 -4.56 21.00
CA GLY A 83 -10.17 -3.20 20.95
C GLY A 83 -10.50 -2.74 19.53
N ASP A 84 -11.02 -1.52 19.44
CA ASP A 84 -11.31 -0.87 18.17
C ASP A 84 -10.04 -0.64 17.35
N LEU A 85 -10.26 -0.48 16.04
CA LEU A 85 -9.18 -0.22 15.10
C LEU A 85 -8.49 1.12 15.42
N PRO A 86 -7.16 1.18 15.25
CA PRO A 86 -6.42 2.42 15.49
C PRO A 86 -6.67 3.44 14.37
N PHE A 87 -6.79 4.72 14.71
CA PHE A 87 -6.95 5.79 13.71
C PHE A 87 -5.76 5.96 12.77
N ALA A 88 -4.58 5.46 13.16
CA ALA A 88 -3.40 5.39 12.29
C ALA A 88 -3.64 4.57 11.00
N ARG A 89 -4.66 3.70 10.98
CA ARG A 89 -5.06 2.98 9.76
C ARG A 89 -5.73 3.88 8.72
N MET A 90 -6.27 5.05 9.09
CA MET A 90 -6.85 5.98 8.12
C MET A 90 -5.74 6.47 7.17
N PRO A 91 -5.78 6.09 5.87
CA PRO A 91 -4.77 6.51 4.92
C PRO A 91 -4.81 8.02 4.73
N ARG A 92 -3.67 8.58 4.29
CA ARG A 92 -3.50 10.02 4.03
C ARG A 92 -4.61 10.60 3.16
N TYR A 93 -5.03 9.91 2.12
CA TYR A 93 -6.10 10.34 1.23
C TYR A 93 -7.08 9.20 0.95
N GLY A 94 -8.27 9.57 0.49
CA GLY A 94 -9.35 8.63 0.18
C GLY A 94 -9.26 8.05 -1.22
N GLU A 95 -10.29 7.27 -1.54
CA GLU A 95 -10.50 6.67 -2.86
C GLU A 95 -10.65 7.72 -3.97
N ASP A 96 -11.27 8.85 -3.64
CA ASP A 96 -11.48 10.01 -4.50
C ASP A 96 -10.16 10.56 -5.05
N TYR A 97 -9.23 10.91 -4.16
CA TYR A 97 -7.92 11.41 -4.56
C TYR A 97 -7.05 10.33 -5.20
N ARG A 98 -7.17 9.08 -4.73
CA ARG A 98 -6.47 7.93 -5.33
C ARG A 98 -6.87 7.76 -6.80
N THR A 99 -8.15 7.91 -7.11
CA THR A 99 -8.68 7.80 -8.48
C THR A 99 -8.13 8.92 -9.38
N GLN A 100 -8.07 10.15 -8.87
CA GLN A 100 -7.46 11.28 -9.60
C GLN A 100 -5.99 11.01 -9.93
N LEU A 101 -5.22 10.52 -8.94
CA LEU A 101 -3.82 10.13 -9.14
C LEU A 101 -3.67 8.99 -10.15
N GLN A 102 -4.60 8.02 -10.17
CA GLN A 102 -4.62 6.95 -11.18
C GLN A 102 -4.86 7.50 -12.58
N GLN A 103 -5.81 8.42 -12.74
CA GLN A 103 -6.07 9.09 -14.03
C GLN A 103 -4.87 9.91 -14.51
N LEU A 104 -4.14 10.52 -13.59
CA LEU A 104 -2.88 11.23 -13.86
C LEU A 104 -1.70 10.28 -14.14
N GLY A 105 -1.88 8.97 -14.01
CA GLY A 105 -0.85 7.96 -14.31
C GLY A 105 0.20 7.76 -13.22
N TYR A 106 -0.05 8.19 -11.98
CA TYR A 106 0.88 7.99 -10.85
C TYR A 106 0.99 6.52 -10.43
N PHE A 107 -0.06 5.74 -10.61
CA PHE A 107 -0.07 4.31 -10.27
C PHE A 107 0.08 3.48 -11.54
N LYS A 108 1.33 3.33 -12.00
CA LYS A 108 1.64 2.35 -13.05
C LYS A 108 1.77 0.99 -12.38
N TYR A 109 0.94 0.03 -12.78
CA TYR A 109 1.15 -1.37 -12.43
C TYR A 109 2.50 -1.79 -12.98
N GLN A 110 3.48 -1.97 -12.09
CA GLN A 110 4.70 -2.67 -12.41
C GLN A 110 4.44 -4.14 -12.08
N PRO A 111 4.32 -5.04 -13.08
CA PRO A 111 4.31 -6.46 -12.76
C PRO A 111 5.57 -6.75 -11.94
N ILE A 112 5.44 -7.57 -10.90
CA ILE A 112 6.61 -8.14 -10.23
C ILE A 112 7.32 -8.99 -11.29
N GLY A 113 8.25 -8.37 -12.00
CA GLY A 113 9.05 -9.02 -13.00
C GLY A 113 10.05 -9.89 -12.26
N PHE A 114 9.84 -11.20 -12.28
CA PHE A 114 10.95 -12.11 -12.04
C PHE A 114 12.00 -11.82 -13.11
N LYS A 115 13.10 -11.14 -12.74
CA LYS A 115 14.25 -11.04 -13.62
C LYS A 115 14.86 -12.43 -13.72
N THR A 116 14.51 -13.17 -14.76
CA THR A 116 15.17 -14.44 -15.08
C THR A 116 16.66 -14.18 -15.22
N TYR A 117 17.47 -14.78 -14.36
CA TYR A 117 18.92 -14.72 -14.49
C TYR A 117 19.34 -15.52 -15.73
N TYR A 118 19.91 -14.83 -16.72
CA TYR A 118 20.59 -15.49 -17.82
C TYR A 118 22.08 -15.57 -17.47
N PRO A 119 22.68 -16.77 -17.42
CA PRO A 119 24.11 -16.90 -17.19
C PRO A 119 24.89 -16.22 -18.34
N PRO A 120 26.16 -15.83 -18.09
CA PRO A 120 26.98 -15.13 -19.08
C PRO A 120 27.11 -15.91 -20.40
N ALA A 121 27.36 -15.19 -21.49
CA ALA A 121 27.29 -15.74 -22.86
C ALA A 121 28.18 -16.99 -23.06
N SER A 122 29.36 -17.02 -22.41
CA SER A 122 30.28 -18.16 -22.45
C SER A 122 29.66 -19.43 -21.86
N VAL A 123 28.99 -19.34 -20.72
CA VAL A 123 28.33 -20.47 -20.05
C VAL A 123 27.18 -21.02 -20.90
N ARG A 124 26.40 -20.13 -21.52
CA ARG A 124 25.30 -20.53 -22.43
C ARG A 124 25.83 -21.20 -23.69
N PHE A 125 26.94 -20.72 -24.22
CA PHE A 125 27.60 -21.31 -25.39
C PHE A 125 28.09 -22.73 -25.08
N VAL A 126 28.83 -22.90 -23.97
CA VAL A 126 29.34 -24.22 -23.55
C VAL A 126 28.18 -25.19 -23.30
N ALA A 127 27.15 -24.76 -22.57
CA ALA A 127 25.95 -25.55 -22.35
C ALA A 127 25.28 -25.95 -23.68
N GLY A 128 25.19 -25.02 -24.64
CA GLY A 128 24.63 -25.29 -25.96
C GLY A 128 25.43 -26.33 -26.76
N VAL A 129 26.76 -26.30 -26.69
CA VAL A 129 27.62 -27.30 -27.33
C VAL A 129 27.46 -28.67 -26.68
N LEU A 130 27.49 -28.73 -25.34
CA LEU A 130 27.31 -29.98 -24.58
C LEU A 130 25.97 -30.64 -24.89
N THR A 131 24.88 -29.88 -24.88
CA THR A 131 23.54 -30.42 -25.18
C THR A 131 23.46 -30.97 -26.61
N LYS A 132 24.04 -30.26 -27.59
CA LYS A 132 24.05 -30.74 -28.98
C LYS A 132 24.90 -32.00 -29.16
N ALA A 133 26.10 -32.03 -28.57
CA ALA A 133 26.97 -33.19 -28.63
C ALA A 133 26.32 -34.41 -27.97
N GLY A 134 25.71 -34.23 -26.79
CA GLY A 134 24.96 -35.29 -26.10
C GLY A 134 23.79 -35.82 -26.94
N ALA A 135 23.02 -34.93 -27.58
CA ALA A 135 21.93 -35.32 -28.45
C ALA A 135 22.41 -36.16 -29.66
N VAL A 136 23.57 -35.81 -30.25
CA VAL A 136 24.17 -36.57 -31.34
C VAL A 136 24.60 -37.97 -30.89
N VAL A 137 25.23 -38.09 -29.72
CA VAL A 137 25.64 -39.40 -29.18
C VAL A 137 24.42 -40.28 -28.88
N LEU A 138 23.38 -39.72 -28.28
CA LEU A 138 22.15 -40.46 -28.01
C LEU A 138 21.47 -40.91 -29.31
N LEU A 139 21.33 -40.03 -30.31
CA LEU A 139 20.78 -40.39 -31.61
C LEU A 139 21.62 -41.47 -32.30
N GLY A 140 22.94 -41.31 -32.33
CA GLY A 140 23.85 -42.30 -32.87
C GLY A 140 23.73 -43.66 -32.18
N GLY A 141 23.64 -43.65 -30.84
CA GLY A 141 23.40 -44.86 -30.05
C GLY A 141 22.06 -45.52 -30.38
N THR A 142 20.98 -44.75 -30.49
CA THR A 142 19.67 -45.29 -30.87
C THR A 142 19.66 -45.88 -32.28
N ILE A 143 20.36 -45.24 -33.23
CA ILE A 143 20.50 -45.73 -34.61
C ILE A 143 21.35 -47.01 -34.62
N ALA A 144 22.44 -47.05 -33.88
CA ALA A 144 23.31 -48.22 -33.80
C ALA A 144 22.58 -49.43 -33.20
N ILE A 145 21.79 -49.24 -32.14
CA ILE A 145 20.92 -50.28 -31.57
C ILE A 145 19.92 -50.79 -32.62
N ALA A 146 19.28 -49.88 -33.38
CA ALA A 146 18.33 -50.26 -34.42
C ALA A 146 18.98 -51.04 -35.57
N LEU A 147 20.16 -50.61 -36.03
CA LEU A 147 20.91 -51.30 -37.09
C LEU A 147 21.44 -52.67 -36.63
N SER A 148 21.80 -52.79 -35.35
CA SER A 148 22.18 -54.07 -34.76
C SER A 148 21.02 -55.04 -34.68
N ALA A 149 19.82 -54.57 -34.34
CA ALA A 149 18.61 -55.38 -34.33
C ALA A 149 18.23 -55.95 -35.71
N TRP A 150 18.65 -55.30 -36.80
CA TRP A 150 18.50 -55.78 -38.18
C TRP A 150 19.70 -56.58 -38.71
N GLY A 151 20.70 -56.86 -37.87
CA GLY A 151 21.86 -57.67 -38.25
C GLY A 151 22.83 -56.98 -39.22
N ILE A 152 22.68 -55.68 -39.44
CA ILE A 152 23.52 -54.89 -40.36
C ILE A 152 24.90 -54.64 -39.74
N ILE A 153 24.94 -54.43 -38.43
CA ILE A 153 26.17 -54.25 -37.65
C ILE A 153 26.14 -55.16 -36.41
N SER A 154 27.28 -55.69 -35.98
CA SER A 154 27.39 -56.29 -34.65
C SER A 154 27.78 -55.21 -33.65
N LEU A 155 26.89 -54.92 -32.71
CA LEU A 155 27.16 -54.03 -31.59
C LEU A 155 27.85 -54.79 -30.46
#